data_AF-A0A5B7BW98-F1
#
_entry.id   AF-A0A5B7BW98-F1
#
_cell.length_a   1.000
_cell.length_b   1.000
_cell.length_c   1.000
_cell.angle_alpha   90.00
_cell.angle_beta   90.00
_cell.angle_gamma   90.00
#
_symmetry.space_group_name_H-M   'P 1'
#
loop_
_entity.id
_entity.type
_entity.pdbx_description
1 polymer ?
#
loop_
_entity_poly.entity_id
_entity_poly.type
_entity_poly.pdbx_seq_one_letter_code
_entity_poly.pdbx_strand_id
1 'polypeptide(L)'
;KTLKRLEEKINGRVLNHLLYLMLAAEKVVQRRVALALAHLCSPDDQKTIFIDSNGLELLLELLESTNLKQQRDGSMALYKLANKASSLSPVDAAPPSPTPQVYLGEQYINNPTLSDITFLIEGKQFYAHRICLLASSDAFRAMFDGG
;
A
#
# COMPACT_ATOMS: atom_id res chain seq x y z
N LYS A 1 -7.20 -23.31 8.01
CA LYS A 1 -8.47 -23.80 7.43
C LYS A 1 -9.72 -23.22 8.12
N THR A 2 -9.77 -23.14 9.45
CA THR A 2 -10.97 -22.68 10.19
C THR A 2 -11.26 -21.18 10.06
N LEU A 3 -10.23 -20.32 10.09
CA LEU A 3 -10.37 -18.87 10.00
C LEU A 3 -10.97 -18.39 8.67
N LYS A 4 -10.44 -18.86 7.52
CA LYS A 4 -10.99 -18.56 6.19
C LYS A 4 -12.47 -18.92 6.07
N ARG A 5 -12.87 -20.07 6.63
CA ARG A 5 -14.27 -20.52 6.65
C ARG A 5 -15.19 -19.60 7.47
N LEU A 6 -14.64 -18.88 8.44
CA LEU A 6 -15.38 -17.92 9.25
C LEU A 6 -15.47 -16.57 8.53
N GLU A 7 -14.38 -16.11 7.90
CA GLU A 7 -14.37 -14.93 7.03
C GLU A 7 -15.46 -15.04 5.94
N GLU A 8 -15.51 -16.17 5.23
CA GLU A 8 -16.51 -16.43 4.18
C GLU A 8 -17.96 -16.46 4.69
N LYS A 9 -18.18 -16.61 6.00
CA LYS A 9 -19.50 -16.69 6.62
C LYS A 9 -19.97 -15.37 7.24
N ILE A 10 -19.09 -14.39 7.41
CA ILE A 10 -19.47 -13.07 7.91
C ILE A 10 -19.85 -12.21 6.71
N ASN A 11 -21.09 -12.38 6.25
CA ASN A 11 -21.67 -11.60 5.17
C ASN A 11 -23.16 -11.35 5.41
N GLY A 12 -23.72 -10.40 4.66
CA GLY A 12 -25.15 -10.09 4.63
C GLY A 12 -25.74 -9.86 6.02
N ARG A 13 -26.66 -10.73 6.45
CA ARG A 13 -27.40 -10.58 7.72
C ARG A 13 -26.49 -10.59 8.95
N VAL A 14 -25.45 -11.42 8.95
CA VAL A 14 -24.54 -11.53 10.11
C VAL A 14 -23.74 -10.25 10.25
N LEU A 15 -23.19 -9.74 9.15
CA LEU A 15 -22.46 -8.49 9.15
C LEU A 15 -23.34 -7.32 9.59
N ASN A 16 -24.55 -7.20 9.04
CA ASN A 16 -25.49 -6.14 9.43
C ASN A 16 -25.83 -6.18 10.93
N HIS A 17 -25.99 -7.37 11.51
CA HIS A 17 -26.21 -7.50 12.94
C HIS A 17 -24.98 -7.07 13.76
N LEU A 18 -23.77 -7.42 13.32
CA LEU A 18 -22.54 -6.97 13.97
C LEU A 18 -22.35 -5.45 13.87
N LEU A 19 -22.70 -4.83 12.73
CA LEU A 19 -22.69 -3.38 12.57
C LEU A 19 -23.71 -2.70 13.50
N TYR A 20 -24.92 -3.27 13.62
CA TYR A 20 -25.90 -2.79 14.60
C TYR A 20 -25.35 -2.86 16.03
N LEU A 21 -24.68 -3.95 16.40
CA LEU A 21 -24.05 -4.06 17.72
C LEU A 21 -22.92 -3.06 17.92
N MET A 22 -22.13 -2.75 16.89
CA MET A 22 -21.10 -1.70 16.96
C MET A 22 -21.67 -0.31 17.22
N LEU A 23 -22.91 -0.04 16.77
CA LEU A 23 -23.55 1.27 16.95
C LEU A 23 -24.34 1.36 18.26
N ALA A 24 -25.09 0.32 18.62
CA ALA A 24 -26.10 0.41 19.67
C ALA A 24 -25.75 -0.34 20.96
N ALA A 25 -24.73 -1.22 20.96
CA ALA A 25 -24.39 -1.99 22.16
C ALA A 25 -23.52 -1.20 23.14
N GLU A 26 -23.28 -1.77 24.31
CA GLU A 26 -22.35 -1.21 25.29
C GLU A 26 -20.92 -1.15 24.74
N LYS A 27 -20.14 -0.19 25.23
CA LYS A 27 -18.78 0.10 24.75
C LYS A 27 -17.85 -1.13 24.74
N VAL A 28 -18.01 -2.04 25.70
CA VAL A 28 -17.26 -3.31 25.77
C VAL A 28 -17.61 -4.23 24.59
N VAL A 29 -18.89 -4.31 24.23
CA VAL A 29 -19.36 -5.12 23.10
C VAL A 29 -18.90 -4.49 21.79
N GLN A 30 -19.09 -3.18 21.63
CA GLN A 30 -18.65 -2.44 20.43
C GLN A 30 -17.17 -2.70 20.11
N ARG A 31 -16.28 -2.53 21.12
CA ARG A 31 -14.84 -2.77 20.98
C ARG A 31 -14.52 -4.21 20.61
N ARG A 32 -15.18 -5.20 21.22
CA ARG A 32 -14.99 -6.62 20.89
C ARG A 32 -15.41 -6.94 19.47
N VAL A 33 -16.52 -6.36 19.00
CA VAL A 33 -16.97 -6.55 17.62
C VAL A 33 -16.00 -5.90 16.63
N ALA A 34 -15.55 -4.67 16.89
CA ALA A 34 -14.55 -3.99 16.06
C ALA A 34 -13.24 -4.80 15.96
N LEU A 35 -12.74 -5.33 17.08
CA LEU A 35 -11.58 -6.22 17.12
C LEU A 35 -11.80 -7.49 16.30
N ALA A 36 -12.95 -8.15 16.45
CA ALA A 36 -13.25 -9.36 15.69
C ALA A 36 -13.32 -9.08 14.18
N LEU A 37 -13.98 -7.99 13.78
CA LEU A 37 -14.09 -7.60 12.38
C LEU A 37 -12.74 -7.19 11.78
N ALA A 38 -11.80 -6.64 12.54
CA ALA A 38 -10.47 -6.29 12.01
C ALA A 38 -9.71 -7.54 11.53
N HIS A 39 -10.00 -8.69 12.15
CA HIS A 39 -9.43 -9.97 11.75
C HIS A 39 -10.23 -10.64 10.62
N LEU A 40 -11.56 -10.54 10.68
CA LEU A 40 -12.46 -11.40 9.90
C LEU A 40 -13.13 -10.72 8.70
N CYS A 41 -13.07 -9.39 8.59
CA CYS A 41 -13.71 -8.69 7.49
C CYS A 41 -13.10 -9.05 6.14
N SER A 42 -13.97 -9.08 5.13
CA SER A 42 -13.57 -9.12 3.74
C SER A 42 -12.99 -7.75 3.33
N PRO A 43 -12.15 -7.70 2.28
CA PRO A 43 -11.73 -6.45 1.65
C PRO A 43 -12.86 -5.48 1.35
N ASP A 44 -13.96 -5.97 0.80
CA ASP A 44 -15.07 -5.16 0.31
C ASP A 44 -15.84 -4.50 1.45
N ASP A 45 -15.86 -5.13 2.63
CA ASP A 45 -16.59 -4.64 3.81
C ASP A 45 -15.75 -3.68 4.68
N GLN A 46 -14.42 -3.58 4.46
CA GLN A 46 -13.54 -2.79 5.33
C GLN A 46 -13.94 -1.33 5.43
N LYS A 47 -14.30 -0.71 4.30
CA LYS A 47 -14.74 0.68 4.27
C LYS A 47 -16.02 0.86 5.10
N THR A 48 -17.03 0.03 4.85
CA THR A 48 -18.31 0.08 5.57
C THR A 48 -18.13 -0.09 7.07
N ILE A 49 -17.28 -1.04 7.50
CA ILE A 49 -17.07 -1.35 8.91
C ILE A 49 -16.25 -0.27 9.62
N PHE A 50 -15.09 0.10 9.05
CA PHE A 50 -14.11 0.91 9.77
C PHE A 50 -14.23 2.40 9.52
N ILE A 51 -14.74 2.80 8.35
CA ILE A 51 -14.93 4.21 7.98
C ILE A 51 -16.37 4.61 8.25
N ASP A 52 -17.33 3.90 7.67
CA ASP A 52 -18.74 4.35 7.70
C ASP A 52 -19.45 3.99 9.02
N SER A 53 -18.98 2.96 9.74
CA SER A 53 -19.61 2.45 10.97
C SER A 53 -18.76 2.66 12.24
N ASN A 54 -17.88 3.66 12.22
CA ASN A 54 -17.09 4.09 13.39
C ASN A 54 -16.14 3.03 13.98
N GLY A 55 -15.84 1.96 13.23
CA GLY A 55 -14.95 0.90 13.70
C GLY A 55 -13.53 1.37 14.00
N LEU A 56 -13.01 2.34 13.25
CA LEU A 56 -11.67 2.87 13.48
C LEU A 56 -11.57 3.65 14.79
N GLU A 57 -12.59 4.45 15.13
CA GLU A 57 -12.62 5.19 16.39
C GLU A 57 -12.58 4.25 17.59
N LEU A 58 -13.35 3.15 17.55
CA LEU A 58 -13.33 2.12 18.59
C LEU A 58 -11.95 1.46 18.77
N LEU A 59 -11.17 1.29 17.68
CA LEU A 59 -9.81 0.77 17.75
C LEU A 59 -8.82 1.80 18.29
N LEU A 60 -8.99 3.08 17.95
CA LEU A 60 -8.15 4.16 18.47
C LEU A 60 -8.37 4.36 19.98
N GLU A 61 -9.63 4.31 20.44
CA GLU A 61 -9.93 4.36 21.87
C GLU A 61 -9.28 3.21 22.68
N LEU A 62 -9.07 2.04 22.06
CA LEU A 62 -8.38 0.94 22.70
C LEU A 62 -6.89 1.27 22.91
N LEU A 63 -6.27 2.05 22.02
CA LEU A 63 -4.88 2.48 22.17
C LEU A 63 -4.71 3.45 23.34
N GLU A 64 -5.72 4.28 23.59
CA GLU A 64 -5.76 5.24 24.69
C GLU A 64 -6.09 4.59 26.05
N SER A 65 -6.43 3.30 26.07
CA SER A 65 -6.70 2.57 27.30
C SER A 65 -5.46 2.45 28.19
N THR A 66 -5.64 2.65 29.49
CA THR A 66 -4.60 2.38 30.51
C THR A 66 -4.36 0.88 30.70
N ASN A 67 -5.21 0.02 30.11
CA ASN A 67 -5.06 -1.43 30.14
C ASN A 67 -4.17 -1.91 28.99
N LEU A 68 -2.96 -2.38 29.35
CA LEU A 68 -1.97 -2.89 28.39
C LEU A 68 -2.49 -4.00 27.46
N LYS A 69 -3.45 -4.84 27.91
CA LYS A 69 -4.03 -5.87 27.04
C LYS A 69 -4.90 -5.24 25.97
N GLN A 70 -5.78 -4.31 26.35
CA GLN A 70 -6.65 -3.60 25.41
C GLN A 70 -5.84 -2.78 24.41
N GLN A 71 -4.78 -2.11 24.87
CA GLN A 71 -3.87 -1.37 24.01
C GLN A 71 -3.20 -2.30 22.98
N ARG A 72 -2.68 -3.45 23.41
CA ARG A 72 -2.08 -4.44 22.50
C ARG A 72 -3.08 -4.98 21.49
N ASP A 73 -4.31 -5.27 21.93
CA ASP A 73 -5.36 -5.76 21.05
C ASP A 73 -5.70 -4.71 19.97
N GLY A 74 -5.82 -3.44 20.36
CA GLY A 74 -6.03 -2.31 19.44
C GLY A 74 -4.88 -2.18 18.43
N SER A 75 -3.63 -2.20 18.89
CA SER A 75 -2.46 -2.13 18.01
C SER A 75 -2.40 -3.29 17.01
N MET A 76 -2.70 -4.51 17.46
CA MET A 76 -2.72 -5.70 16.61
C MET A 76 -3.82 -5.63 15.55
N ALA A 77 -5.01 -5.15 15.92
CA ALA A 77 -6.12 -4.97 15.00
C ALA A 77 -5.80 -3.94 13.90
N LEU A 78 -5.21 -2.80 14.27
CA LEU A 78 -4.79 -1.77 13.31
C LEU A 78 -3.68 -2.26 12.39
N TYR A 79 -2.68 -2.96 12.92
CA TYR A 79 -1.63 -3.57 12.10
C TYR A 79 -2.19 -4.56 11.06
N LYS A 80 -3.17 -5.38 11.47
CA LYS A 80 -3.85 -6.31 10.55
C LYS A 80 -4.65 -5.57 9.49
N LEU A 81 -5.40 -4.54 9.87
CA LEU A 81 -6.16 -3.72 8.93
C LEU A 81 -5.23 -3.07 7.90
N ALA A 82 -4.13 -2.48 8.34
CA ALA A 82 -3.13 -1.85 7.47
C ALA A 82 -2.54 -2.84 6.46
N ASN A 83 -2.18 -4.05 6.89
CA ASN A 83 -1.68 -5.09 6.00
C ASN A 83 -2.73 -5.59 4.98
N LYS A 84 -4.00 -5.64 5.38
CA LYS A 84 -5.08 -6.00 4.44
C LYS A 84 -5.30 -4.89 3.42
N ALA A 85 -5.27 -3.62 3.85
CA ALA A 85 -5.42 -2.46 2.97
C ALA A 85 -4.26 -2.33 1.97
N SER A 86 -3.01 -2.56 2.40
CA SER A 86 -1.84 -2.48 1.52
C SER A 86 -1.80 -3.59 0.46
N SER A 87 -2.51 -4.70 0.67
CA SER A 87 -2.67 -5.77 -0.33
C SER A 87 -3.70 -5.45 -1.43
N LEU A 88 -4.57 -4.46 -1.20
CA LEU A 88 -5.66 -4.07 -2.11
C LEU A 88 -5.28 -2.91 -3.01
N SER A 89 -4.32 -2.08 -2.58
CA SER A 89 -3.61 -1.20 -3.49
C SER A 89 -2.55 -2.02 -4.23
N PRO A 90 -2.57 -2.15 -5.57
CA PRO A 90 -1.30 -1.99 -6.25
C PRO A 90 -0.88 -0.59 -5.85
N VAL A 91 -0.04 -0.49 -4.82
CA VAL A 91 0.78 0.71 -4.69
C VAL A 91 1.29 0.96 -6.09
N ASP A 92 1.11 2.19 -6.55
CA ASP A 92 1.64 2.75 -7.79
C ASP A 92 3.18 2.73 -7.71
N ALA A 93 3.72 1.56 -7.41
CA ALA A 93 5.09 1.22 -7.53
C ALA A 93 5.32 1.32 -9.01
N ALA A 94 6.08 2.35 -9.38
CA ALA A 94 6.69 2.43 -10.69
C ALA A 94 7.08 1.01 -11.11
N PRO A 95 6.74 0.60 -12.35
CA PRO A 95 7.04 -0.75 -12.83
C PRO A 95 8.47 -1.09 -12.41
N PRO A 96 8.71 -2.31 -11.89
CA PRO A 96 10.01 -2.70 -11.36
C PRO A 96 11.06 -2.23 -12.36
N SER A 97 12.00 -1.41 -11.90
CA SER A 97 13.01 -0.78 -12.76
C SER A 97 13.55 -1.89 -13.66
N PRO A 98 13.43 -1.75 -15.00
CA PRO A 98 13.80 -2.82 -15.92
C PRO A 98 15.18 -3.31 -15.52
N THR A 99 15.34 -4.62 -15.37
CA THR A 99 16.60 -5.26 -15.00
C THR A 99 17.70 -4.57 -15.78
N PRO A 100 18.73 -3.98 -15.13
CA PRO A 100 19.69 -3.14 -15.83
C PRO A 100 20.40 -4.00 -16.87
N GLN A 101 19.92 -3.91 -18.11
CA GLN A 101 20.64 -4.42 -19.26
C GLN A 101 21.81 -3.46 -19.41
N VAL A 102 23.00 -3.94 -19.06
CA VAL A 102 24.23 -3.20 -19.28
C VAL A 102 24.41 -3.10 -20.80
N TYR A 103 23.92 -2.00 -21.38
CA TYR A 103 24.03 -1.73 -22.82
C TYR A 103 25.45 -1.30 -23.22
N LEU A 104 26.27 -0.90 -22.25
CA LEU A 104 27.61 -0.34 -22.46
C LEU A 104 28.56 -0.85 -21.38
N GLY A 105 29.81 -1.16 -21.76
CA GLY A 105 30.88 -1.42 -20.79
C GLY A 105 31.19 -0.20 -19.91
N GLU A 106 31.71 -0.42 -18.71
CA GLU A 106 31.95 0.61 -17.68
C GLU A 106 32.75 1.83 -18.20
N GLN A 107 33.69 1.61 -19.11
CA GLN A 107 34.53 2.65 -19.74
C GLN A 107 33.75 3.71 -20.54
N TYR A 108 32.49 3.43 -20.89
CA TYR A 108 31.61 4.34 -21.61
C TYR A 108 30.60 5.03 -20.69
N ILE A 109 30.52 4.67 -19.41
CA ILE A 109 29.60 5.31 -18.47
C ILE A 109 30.18 6.68 -18.05
N ASN A 110 29.40 7.75 -18.22
CA ASN A 110 29.77 9.11 -17.82
C ASN A 110 31.11 9.61 -18.41
N ASN A 111 31.40 9.25 -19.67
CA ASN A 111 32.64 9.59 -20.34
C ASN A 111 32.48 10.85 -21.23
N PRO A 112 33.15 11.98 -20.93
CA PRO A 112 32.96 13.23 -21.67
C PRO A 112 33.49 13.21 -23.11
N THR A 113 34.44 12.33 -23.43
CA THR A 113 35.05 12.27 -24.75
C THR A 113 34.18 11.50 -25.75
N LEU A 114 33.45 10.50 -25.27
CA LEU A 114 32.71 9.55 -26.12
C LEU A 114 31.20 9.76 -26.09
N SER A 115 30.70 10.56 -25.14
CA SER A 115 29.28 10.85 -24.99
C SER A 115 28.83 11.98 -25.92
N ASP A 116 27.65 11.82 -26.49
CA ASP A 116 26.98 12.80 -27.36
C ASP A 116 25.86 13.57 -26.64
N ILE A 117 25.53 13.20 -25.40
CA ILE A 117 24.54 13.88 -24.55
C ILE A 117 25.16 14.28 -23.22
N THR A 118 24.74 15.44 -22.72
CA THR A 118 25.07 15.91 -21.36
C THR A 118 23.80 16.37 -20.64
N PHE A 119 23.51 15.74 -19.51
CA PHE A 119 22.47 16.19 -18.58
C PHE A 119 23.06 17.21 -17.61
N LEU A 120 22.34 18.32 -17.42
CA LEU A 120 22.65 19.31 -16.39
C LEU A 120 21.65 19.16 -15.24
N ILE A 121 22.12 18.69 -14.09
CA ILE A 121 21.29 18.42 -12.90
C ILE A 121 21.88 19.21 -11.74
N GLU A 122 21.16 20.22 -11.25
CA GLU A 122 21.59 21.07 -10.13
C GLU A 122 23.01 21.66 -10.30
N GLY A 123 23.37 22.01 -11.55
CA GLY A 123 24.69 22.56 -11.88
C GLY A 123 25.79 21.51 -12.09
N LYS A 124 25.49 20.21 -11.91
CA LYS A 124 26.39 19.10 -12.22
C LYS A 124 26.11 18.50 -13.60
N GLN A 125 27.18 18.17 -14.31
CA GLN A 125 27.10 17.54 -15.63
C GLN A 125 27.19 16.01 -15.52
N PHE A 126 26.35 15.32 -16.27
CA PHE A 126 26.37 13.86 -16.43
C PHE A 126 26.36 13.52 -17.92
N TYR A 127 27.33 12.72 -18.36
CA TYR A 127 27.53 12.38 -19.76
C TYR A 127 26.83 11.06 -20.10
N ALA A 128 26.10 11.03 -21.22
CA ALA A 128 25.32 9.90 -21.65
C ALA A 128 25.36 9.70 -23.17
N HIS A 129 24.96 8.51 -23.61
CA HIS A 129 24.95 8.14 -25.02
C HIS A 129 23.51 8.11 -25.56
N ARG A 130 23.22 8.86 -26.62
CA ARG A 130 21.90 8.96 -27.24
C ARG A 130 21.36 7.60 -27.66
N ILE A 131 22.22 6.75 -28.23
CA ILE A 131 21.86 5.39 -28.62
C ILE A 131 21.34 4.54 -27.44
N CYS A 132 21.90 4.70 -26.24
CA CYS A 132 21.45 3.94 -25.07
C CYS A 132 20.14 4.47 -24.50
N LEU A 133 19.94 5.79 -24.53
CA LEU A 133 18.67 6.39 -24.15
C LEU A 133 17.55 5.97 -25.11
N LEU A 134 17.83 5.96 -26.42
CA LEU A 134 16.91 5.45 -27.44
C LEU A 134 16.57 3.98 -27.22
N ALA A 135 17.58 3.13 -26.98
CA ALA A 135 17.35 1.69 -26.78
C ALA A 135 16.57 1.36 -25.49
N SER A 136 16.67 2.22 -24.47
CA SER A 136 16.15 1.93 -23.12
C SER A 136 14.88 2.68 -22.75
N SER A 137 14.42 3.64 -23.57
CA SER A 137 13.29 4.51 -23.20
C SER A 137 12.48 5.00 -24.40
N ASP A 138 11.21 4.62 -24.45
CA ASP A 138 10.27 5.12 -25.46
C ASP A 138 10.05 6.64 -25.36
N ALA A 139 10.18 7.23 -24.17
CA ALA A 139 10.11 8.68 -24.00
C ALA A 139 11.28 9.39 -24.69
N PHE A 140 12.51 8.88 -24.53
CA PHE A 140 13.66 9.42 -25.25
C PHE A 140 13.59 9.12 -26.76
N ARG A 141 13.04 7.99 -27.19
CA ARG A 141 12.73 7.73 -28.62
C ARG A 141 11.82 8.81 -29.18
N ALA A 142 10.68 9.05 -28.53
CA ALA A 142 9.75 10.10 -28.97
C ALA A 142 10.39 11.51 -28.96
N MET A 143 11.19 11.83 -27.92
CA MET A 143 11.87 13.12 -27.80
C MET A 143 12.90 13.36 -28.92
N PHE A 144 13.55 12.29 -29.40
CA PHE A 144 14.65 12.37 -30.35
C PHE A 144 14.25 12.11 -31.80
N ASP A 145 13.18 11.35 -32.05
CA ASP A 145 12.63 11.04 -33.37
C ASP A 145 11.68 12.14 -33.89
N GLY A 146 11.27 13.08 -33.04
CA GLY A 146 10.36 14.19 -33.35
C GLY A 146 11.01 15.45 -33.94
N GLY A 147 12.12 15.31 -34.68
CA GLY A 147 12.88 16.42 -35.28
C GLY A 147 12.89 16.40 -36.80
#